data_AF-A0A3D8M3F7-F1
#
_entry.id   AF-A0A3D8M3F7-F1
#
_cell.length_a   1.000
_cell.length_b   1.000
_cell.length_c   1.000
_cell.angle_alpha   90.00
_cell.angle_beta   90.00
_cell.angle_gamma   90.00
#
_symmetry.space_group_name_H-M   'P 1'
#
loop_
_entity.id
_entity.type
_entity.pdbx_description
1 polymer ?
#
loop_
_entity_poly.entity_id
_entity_poly.type
_entity_poly.pdbx_seq_one_letter_code
_entity_poly.pdbx_strand_id
1 'polypeptide(L)' 'MQKRQQEHSVGLQNRSWEAQMRLCRRFAALKARGKEYNKVVTAVARELLGYSWDIAQRFDPEMGPVQE' A
#
# COMPACT_ATOMS: atom_id res chain seq x y z
N MET A 1 -4.06 -3.71 -17.66
CA MET A 1 -3.37 -3.18 -16.46
C MET A 1 -2.14 -2.35 -16.84
N GLN A 2 -1.30 -2.84 -17.78
CA GLN A 2 -0.07 -2.17 -18.23
C GLN A 2 -0.21 -0.70 -18.65
N LYS A 3 -1.28 -0.29 -19.36
CA LYS A 3 -1.46 1.10 -19.80
C LYS A 3 -1.41 2.15 -18.68
N ARG A 4 -1.84 1.83 -17.45
CA ARG A 4 -1.80 2.77 -16.31
C ARG A 4 -0.42 2.85 -15.64
N GLN A 5 0.45 1.90 -15.92
CA GLN A 5 1.73 1.74 -15.21
C GLN A 5 2.92 2.12 -16.09
N GLN A 6 2.69 2.54 -17.35
CA GLN A 6 3.76 2.80 -18.33
C GLN A 6 4.71 3.92 -17.90
N GLU A 7 4.27 4.85 -17.06
CA GLU A 7 5.08 5.98 -16.57
C GLU A 7 5.72 5.71 -15.19
N HIS A 8 5.45 4.55 -14.58
CA HIS A 8 5.91 4.25 -13.22
C HIS A 8 7.14 3.33 -13.23
N SER A 9 8.12 3.63 -12.39
CA SER A 9 9.31 2.77 -12.23
C SER A 9 8.93 1.35 -11.76
N VAL A 10 9.74 0.35 -12.14
CA VAL A 10 9.52 -1.05 -11.72
C VAL A 10 9.52 -1.19 -10.20
N GLY A 11 10.37 -0.42 -9.50
CA GLY A 11 10.41 -0.38 -8.04
C GLY A 11 9.09 0.11 -7.44
N LEU A 12 8.52 1.19 -7.99
CA LEU A 12 7.21 1.72 -7.55
C LEU A 12 6.08 0.73 -7.80
N GLN A 13 6.10 0.04 -8.96
CA GLN A 13 5.11 -0.97 -9.30
C GLN A 13 5.16 -2.17 -8.34
N ASN A 14 6.37 -2.69 -8.06
CA ASN A 14 6.57 -3.80 -7.14
C ASN A 14 6.12 -3.42 -5.72
N ARG A 15 6.49 -2.24 -5.24
CA ARG A 15 6.10 -1.79 -3.90
C ARG A 15 4.58 -1.62 -3.77
N SER A 16 3.96 -1.05 -4.79
CA SER A 16 2.49 -0.92 -4.85
C SER A 16 1.79 -2.28 -4.85
N TRP A 17 2.37 -3.27 -5.54
CA TRP A 17 1.84 -4.63 -5.58
C TRP A 17 1.93 -5.34 -4.21
N GLU A 18 3.08 -5.26 -3.53
CA GLU A 18 3.26 -5.77 -2.17
C GLU A 18 2.22 -5.19 -1.19
N ALA A 19 2.00 -3.87 -1.26
CA ALA A 19 1.00 -3.18 -0.47
C ALA A 19 -0.41 -3.74 -0.73
N GLN A 20 -0.80 -3.87 -2.01
CA GLN A 20 -2.10 -4.43 -2.39
C GLN A 20 -2.30 -5.85 -1.86
N MET A 21 -1.31 -6.73 -2.03
CA MET A 21 -1.38 -8.10 -1.53
C MET A 21 -1.58 -8.15 -0.01
N ARG A 22 -0.84 -7.33 0.74
CA ARG A 22 -0.95 -7.28 2.21
C ARG A 22 -2.30 -6.74 2.65
N LEU A 23 -2.79 -5.64 2.07
CA LEU A 23 -4.07 -5.03 2.41
C LEU A 23 -5.24 -5.99 2.14
N CYS A 24 -5.24 -6.67 0.98
CA CYS A 24 -6.24 -7.68 0.64
C CYS A 24 -6.21 -8.85 1.63
N ARG A 25 -5.01 -9.36 1.96
CA ARG A 25 -4.85 -10.44 2.95
C ARG A 25 -5.33 -10.02 4.33
N ARG A 26 -5.03 -8.78 4.75
CA ARG A 26 -5.46 -8.22 6.05
C ARG A 26 -6.98 -8.10 6.12
N PHE A 27 -7.61 -7.57 5.07
CA PHE A 27 -9.07 -7.49 4.96
C PHE A 27 -9.71 -8.88 5.10
N ALA A 28 -9.25 -9.85 4.29
CA ALA A 28 -9.77 -11.21 4.31
C ALA A 28 -9.61 -11.87 5.69
N ALA A 29 -8.45 -11.72 6.33
CA ALA A 29 -8.19 -12.27 7.65
C ALA A 29 -9.09 -11.68 8.75
N LEU A 30 -9.33 -10.36 8.73
CA LEU A 30 -10.20 -9.71 9.71
C LEU A 30 -11.68 -10.03 9.47
N LYS A 31 -12.11 -10.13 8.21
CA LYS A 31 -13.45 -10.60 7.85
C LYS A 31 -13.69 -12.05 8.29
N ALA A 32 -12.73 -12.95 8.06
CA ALA A 32 -12.81 -14.35 8.50
C ALA A 32 -12.91 -14.49 10.03
N ARG A 33 -12.34 -13.54 10.78
CA ARG A 33 -12.47 -13.46 12.25
C ARG A 33 -13.80 -12.88 12.73
N GLY A 34 -14.75 -12.58 11.83
CA GLY A 34 -16.06 -12.04 12.18
C GLY A 34 -16.04 -10.59 12.70
N LYS A 35 -14.99 -9.82 12.40
CA LYS A 35 -14.92 -8.41 12.80
C LYS A 35 -15.98 -7.59 12.05
N GLU A 36 -16.55 -6.61 12.75
CA GLU A 36 -17.49 -5.65 12.16
C GLU A 36 -16.86 -4.95 10.95
N TYR A 37 -17.64 -4.77 9.88
CA TYR A 37 -17.14 -4.35 8.57
C TYR A 37 -16.41 -3.00 8.62
N ASN A 38 -16.99 -1.98 9.26
CA ASN A 38 -16.37 -0.66 9.38
C ASN A 38 -15.06 -0.73 10.18
N LYS A 39 -14.98 -1.56 11.23
CA LYS A 39 -13.71 -1.82 11.94
C LYS A 39 -12.65 -2.46 11.03
N VAL A 40 -13.05 -3.40 10.16
CA VAL A 40 -12.12 -3.98 9.17
C VAL A 40 -11.64 -2.91 8.19
N VAL A 41 -12.56 -2.16 7.58
CA VAL A 41 -12.23 -1.10 6.62
C VAL A 41 -11.31 -0.06 7.25
N THR A 42 -11.62 0.39 8.47
CA THR A 42 -10.81 1.40 9.16
C THR A 42 -9.40 0.88 9.47
N ALA A 43 -9.25 -0.40 9.83
CA ALA A 43 -7.94 -1.00 10.05
C ALA A 43 -7.11 -1.06 8.76
N VAL A 44 -7.73 -1.43 7.64
CA VAL A 44 -7.08 -1.49 6.32
C VAL A 44 -6.74 -0.09 5.81
N ALA A 45 -7.61 0.90 6.00
CA ALA A 45 -7.36 2.28 5.61
C ALA A 45 -6.16 2.89 6.37
N ARG A 46 -6.01 2.61 7.66
CA ARG A 46 -4.83 3.03 8.44
C ARG A 46 -3.54 2.43 7.89
N GLU A 47 -3.57 1.17 7.49
CA GLU A 47 -2.42 0.50 6.89
C GLU A 47 -2.10 1.07 5.50
N LEU A 48 -3.12 1.40 4.71
CA LEU A 48 -2.96 2.07 3.41
C LEU A 48 -2.26 3.44 3.54
N LEU A 49 -2.63 4.25 4.53
CA LEU A 49 -1.97 5.54 4.77
C LEU A 49 -0.46 5.38 5.01
N GLY A 50 -0.07 4.37 5.79
CA GLY A 50 1.34 4.03 6.00
C GLY A 50 2.06 3.66 4.70
N TYR A 51 1.40 2.92 3.81
CA TYR A 51 1.95 2.60 2.49
C TYR A 51 2.06 3.80 1.57
N SER A 52 1.06 4.68 1.55
CA SER A 52 1.13 5.92 0.78
C SER A 52 2.30 6.80 1.23
N TRP A 53 2.53 6.90 2.54
CA TRP A 53 3.70 7.60 3.10
C TRP A 53 5.04 6.95 2.73
N ASP A 54 5.15 5.62 2.88
CA ASP A 54 6.36 4.86 2.51
C ASP A 54 6.70 5.00 1.02
N ILE A 55 5.68 4.95 0.15
CA ILE A 55 5.85 5.18 -1.29
C ILE A 55 6.28 6.62 -1.57
N ALA A 56 5.64 7.61 -0.95
CA ALA A 56 6.02 9.01 -1.11
C ALA A 56 7.50 9.20 -0.72
N GLN A 57 7.93 8.76 0.46
CA GLN A 57 9.33 8.93 0.88
C GLN A 57 10.35 8.21 -0.02
N ARG A 58 10.02 7.04 -0.57
CA ARG A 58 10.96 6.23 -1.37
C ARG A 58 11.05 6.65 -2.83
N PHE A 59 10.01 7.27 -3.36
CA PHE A 59 9.86 7.55 -4.79
C PHE A 59 9.53 9.02 -5.09
N ASP A 60 9.58 9.90 -4.10
CA ASP A 60 9.53 11.34 -4.30
C ASP A 60 10.84 11.80 -4.96
N PRO A 61 10.78 12.36 -6.19
CA PRO A 61 11.97 12.83 -6.90
C PRO A 61 12.64 14.04 -6.25
N GLU A 62 11.94 14.78 -5.37
CA GLU A 62 12.47 16.00 -4.73
C GLU A 62 13.02 15.74 -3.31
N MET A 63 12.63 14.63 -2.66
CA MET A 63 13.24 14.20 -1.41
C MET A 63 14.47 13.32 -1.70
N GLY A 64 15.66 13.89 -1.56
CA GLY A 64 16.92 13.12 -1.57
C GLY A 64 16.89 11.97 -0.54
N PRO A 65 17.70 10.92 -0.75
CA PRO A 65 17.55 9.66 -0.01
C PRO A 65 17.64 9.87 1.50
N VAL A 66 16.60 9.47 2.22
CA VAL A 66 16.66 9.29 3.68
C VAL A 66 17.63 8.14 3.94
N GLN A 67 18.85 8.48 4.34
CA GLN A 67 19.87 7.53 4.75
C GLN A 67 19.44 6.92 6.09
N GLU A 68 19.18 5.60 6.10
CA GLU A 68 19.13 4.77 7.32
C GLU A 68 20.51 4.23 7.65
#